data_AF-A0A1Y3PDF1-F1
#
_entry.id   AF-A0A1Y3PDF1-F1
#
_cell.length_a   1.000
_cell.length_b   1.000
_cell.length_c   1.000
_cell.angle_alpha   90.00
_cell.angle_beta   90.00
_cell.angle_gamma   90.00
#
_symmetry.space_group_name_H-M   'P 1'
#
loop_
_entity.id
_entity.type
_entity.pdbx_description
1 polymer ?
#
loop_
_entity_poly.entity_id
_entity_poly.type
_entity_poly.pdbx_seq_one_letter_code
_entity_poly.pdbx_strand_id
1 'polypeptide(L)' 'MAKVIPLSRPRLQDEDSFDEAMKAIEKRFGVSFWDYIGLNGRRPKEVQERIDKALQKETFDD' A
#
# COMPACT_ATOMS: atom_id res chain seq x y z
N MET A 1 21.94 38.30 5.49
CA MET A 1 21.91 37.62 4.18
C MET A 1 21.37 36.21 4.40
N ALA A 2 20.15 35.91 3.96
CA ALA A 2 19.53 34.60 4.19
C ALA A 2 20.14 33.55 3.25
N LYS A 3 20.70 32.49 3.83
CA LYS A 3 21.31 31.37 3.08
C LYS A 3 20.18 30.54 2.51
N VAL A 4 19.95 30.64 1.21
CA VAL A 4 18.94 29.84 0.50
C VAL A 4 19.44 28.40 0.47
N ILE A 5 18.79 27.51 1.22
CA ILE A 5 19.09 26.09 1.17
C ILE A 5 18.46 25.57 -0.13
N PRO A 6 19.25 25.05 -1.10
CA PRO A 6 18.67 24.45 -2.28
C PRO A 6 17.96 23.17 -1.84
N LEU A 7 16.63 23.20 -1.81
CA LEU A 7 15.77 22.02 -1.73
C LEU A 7 15.86 21.27 -3.06
N SER A 8 17.03 20.77 -3.41
CA SER A 8 17.18 19.74 -4.42
C SER A 8 16.66 18.45 -3.79
N ARG A 9 15.33 18.28 -3.72
CA ARG A 9 14.77 16.95 -3.55
C ARG A 9 15.23 16.16 -4.76
N PRO A 10 16.00 15.06 -4.60
CA PRO A 10 16.16 14.14 -5.71
C PRO A 10 14.74 13.80 -6.17
N ARG A 11 14.47 13.89 -7.48
CA ARG A 11 13.25 13.32 -8.04
C ARG A 11 13.25 11.87 -7.61
N LEU A 12 12.45 11.55 -6.58
CA LEU A 12 12.14 10.18 -6.23
C LEU A 12 11.62 9.57 -7.52
N GLN A 13 12.22 8.46 -7.89
CA GLN A 13 11.84 7.66 -9.02
C GLN A 13 10.35 7.30 -8.83
N ASP A 14 9.47 8.06 -9.48
CA ASP A 14 8.01 7.95 -9.32
C ASP A 14 7.50 6.55 -9.73
N GLU A 15 8.29 5.79 -10.48
CA GLU A 15 7.98 4.40 -10.87
C GLU A 15 8.22 3.39 -9.73
N ASP A 16 9.25 3.58 -8.89
CA ASP A 16 9.61 2.59 -7.88
C ASP A 16 8.66 2.63 -6.66
N SER A 17 8.17 3.82 -6.31
CA SER A 17 7.33 4.01 -5.11
C SER A 17 5.93 3.39 -5.26
N PHE A 18 5.38 3.41 -6.47
CA PHE A 18 4.08 2.79 -6.75
C PHE A 18 4.18 1.27 -6.69
N ASP A 19 5.19 0.70 -7.34
CA ASP A 19 5.45 -0.75 -7.31
C ASP A 19 5.76 -1.25 -5.91
N GLU A 20 6.51 -0.48 -5.12
CA GLU A 20 6.80 -0.80 -3.73
C GLU A 20 5.53 -0.77 -2.87
N ALA A 21 4.66 0.22 -3.06
CA ALA A 21 3.37 0.30 -2.38
C ALA A 21 2.45 -0.87 -2.76
N MET A 22 2.40 -1.24 -4.04
CA MET A 22 1.66 -2.41 -4.51
C MET A 22 2.17 -3.68 -3.83
N LYS A 23 3.47 -3.95 -3.89
CA LYS A 23 4.09 -5.13 -3.27
C LYS A 23 3.87 -5.16 -1.76
N ALA A 24 3.90 -4.01 -1.09
CA ALA A 24 3.65 -3.91 0.35
C ALA A 24 2.19 -4.30 0.69
N ILE A 25 1.22 -3.81 -0.07
CA ILE A 25 -0.20 -4.17 0.09
C ILE A 25 -0.39 -5.67 -0.16
N GLU A 26 0.18 -6.20 -1.24
CA GLU A 26 0.07 -7.62 -1.58
C GLU A 26 0.67 -8.51 -0.49
N LYS A 27 1.84 -8.13 0.04
CA LYS A 27 2.51 -8.83 1.13
C LYS A 27 1.71 -8.77 2.43
N ARG A 28 1.09 -7.63 2.75
CA ARG A 28 0.36 -7.41 4.00
C ARG A 28 -0.95 -8.20 4.04
N PHE A 29 -1.72 -8.18 2.94
CA PHE A 29 -3.06 -8.74 2.91
C PHE A 29 -3.16 -10.10 2.19
N GLY A 30 -2.12 -10.55 1.49
CA GLY A 30 -2.11 -11.82 0.77
C GLY A 30 -3.12 -11.89 -0.38
N VAL A 31 -3.43 -10.74 -0.97
CA VAL A 31 -4.32 -10.54 -2.13
C VAL A 31 -3.63 -9.63 -3.12
N SER A 32 -3.96 -9.72 -4.41
CA SER A 32 -3.37 -8.81 -5.40
C SER A 32 -3.77 -7.36 -5.12
N PHE A 33 -2.95 -6.41 -5.56
CA PHE A 33 -3.28 -4.99 -5.41
C PHE A 33 -4.63 -4.67 -6.06
N TRP A 34 -4.90 -5.20 -7.26
CA TRP A 34 -6.17 -4.99 -7.97
C TRP A 34 -7.40 -5.54 -7.23
N ASP A 35 -7.25 -6.70 -6.58
CA ASP A 35 -8.31 -7.26 -5.72
C ASP A 35 -8.55 -6.41 -4.48
N TYR A 36 -7.47 -5.85 -3.91
CA TYR A 36 -7.53 -4.95 -2.78
C TYR A 36 -8.28 -3.65 -3.10
N ILE A 37 -8.04 -3.03 -4.26
CA ILE A 37 -8.80 -1.82 -4.67
C ILE A 37 -10.25 -2.16 -5.02
N GLY A 38 -10.49 -3.35 -5.57
CA GLY A 38 -11.81 -3.85 -5.93
C GLY A 38 -12.30 -3.28 -7.27
N LEU A 39 -12.51 -4.14 -8.26
CA LEU A 39 -13.08 -3.74 -9.54
C LEU A 39 -14.52 -3.24 -9.32
N ASN A 40 -14.81 -2.00 -9.74
CA ASN A 40 -16.11 -1.33 -9.56
C ASN A 40 -16.56 -1.13 -8.10
N GLY A 41 -15.61 -1.05 -7.15
CA GLY A 41 -15.91 -0.84 -5.74
C GLY A 41 -16.54 -2.05 -5.05
N ARG A 42 -16.56 -3.21 -5.71
CA ARG A 42 -16.99 -4.48 -5.11
C ARG A 42 -15.82 -5.46 -5.11
N ARG A 43 -15.56 -6.03 -3.93
CA ARG A 43 -14.58 -7.10 -3.76
C ARG A 43 -15.31 -8.45 -3.68
N PRO A 44 -14.73 -9.53 -4.23
CA PRO A 44 -15.18 -10.88 -3.92
C PRO A 44 -15.16 -11.11 -2.41
N LYS A 45 -16.12 -11.87 -1.89
CA LYS A 45 -16.24 -12.16 -0.45
C LYS A 45 -14.95 -12.75 0.12
N GLU A 46 -14.31 -13.66 -0.61
CA GLU A 46 -13.05 -14.30 -0.23
C GLU A 46 -11.90 -13.31 -0.08
N VAL A 47 -11.85 -12.27 -0.94
CA VAL A 47 -10.83 -11.21 -0.85
C VAL A 47 -11.05 -10.37 0.40
N GLN A 48 -12.31 -10.02 0.69
CA GLN A 48 -12.65 -9.26 1.89
C GLN A 48 -12.31 -10.05 3.17
N GLU A 49 -12.62 -11.34 3.21
CA GLU A 49 -12.28 -12.21 4.36
C GLU A 49 -10.76 -12.30 4.62
N ARG A 50 -9.94 -12.33 3.56
CA ARG A 50 -8.47 -12.32 3.71
C ARG A 50 -7.97 -11.00 4.30
N ILE A 51 -8.51 -9.88 3.82
CA ILE A 51 -8.19 -8.55 4.34
C ILE A 51 -8.59 -8.45 5.82
N ASP A 52 -9.82 -8.87 6.15
CA ASP A 52 -10.33 -8.83 7.53
C ASP A 52 -9.47 -9.69 8.47
N LYS A 53 -9.05 -10.88 8.03
CA LYS A 53 -8.15 -11.75 8.80
C LYS A 53 -6.77 -11.13 9.02
N ALA A 54 -6.20 -10.49 7.99
CA ALA A 54 -4.92 -9.80 8.11
C ALA A 54 -5.02 -8.61 9.09
N LEU A 55 -6.10 -7.83 9.04
CA LEU A 55 -6.36 -6.73 9.97
C LEU A 55 -6.57 -7.21 11.40
N GLN A 56 -7.32 -8.32 11.60
CA GLN A 56 -7.47 -8.93 12.92
C GLN A 56 -6.13 -9.36 13.49
N LYS A 57 -5.28 -10.01 12.70
CA LYS A 57 -3.94 -10.39 13.16
C LYS A 57 -3.16 -9.19 13.67
N GLU A 58 -3.14 -8.09 12.92
CA GLU A 58 -2.46 -6.86 13.35
C GLU A 58 -3.09 -6.20 14.58
N THR A 59 -4.39 -6.42 14.82
CA THR A 59 -5.10 -5.85 15.99
C THR A 59 -4.80 -6.61 17.29
N PHE A 60 -4.40 -7.87 17.20
CA PHE A 60 -4.17 -8.75 18.37
C PHE A 60 -2.70 -9.16 18.57
N ASP A 61 -1.79 -8.75 17.69
CA ASP A 61 -0.33 -8.98 17.80
C ASP A 61 0.43 -7.86 18.56
N ASP A 62 -0.28 -7.04 19.37
CA ASP A 62 0.28 -5.97 20.22
C ASP A 62 0.31 -6.38 21.71
#